data_AF-A0A534Z2L1-F1
#
_entry.id   AF-A0A534Z2L1-F1
#
_cell.length_a   1.000
_cell.length_b   1.000
_cell.length_c   1.000
_cell.angle_alpha   90.00
_cell.angle_beta   90.00
_cell.angle_gamma   90.00
#
_symmetry.space_group_name_H-M   'P 1'
#
loop_
_entity.id
_entity.type
_entity.pdbx_description
1 polymer ?
#
loop_
_entity_poly.entity_id
_entity_poly.type
_entity_poly.pdbx_seq_one_letter_code
_entity_poly.pdbx_strand_id
1 'polypeptide(L)'
;MSAVVVSGGKQYRVAPGDRILVDRLTAEPGSSLTLGRVLLFNDGKEIKVGAPVIDGIDVEAKVLAHRKGPRIESIRYKSKKRVRVHRGGRADLTALEILTVGGIGVEKETATETKTEAKPRSRAKAAPKKAEVKAEVAPAEDTVQEVKEAPKRTARRSKKETE
;
A
#
# COMPACT_ATOMS: atom_id res chain seq x y z
N MET A 1 -18.90 -19.42 5.50
CA MET A 1 -17.74 -20.32 5.52
C MET A 1 -16.51 -19.56 5.99
N SER A 2 -15.74 -20.10 6.94
CA SER A 2 -14.48 -19.48 7.38
C SER A 2 -13.55 -20.47 8.08
N ALA A 3 -12.24 -20.27 7.95
CA ALA A 3 -11.21 -21.02 8.68
C ALA A 3 -10.36 -20.12 9.59
N VAL A 4 -9.62 -20.72 10.51
CA VAL A 4 -8.53 -20.08 11.26
C VAL A 4 -7.21 -20.74 10.88
N VAL A 5 -6.33 -19.99 10.22
CA VAL A 5 -5.04 -20.45 9.71
C VAL A 5 -3.88 -19.89 10.52
N VAL A 6 -2.81 -20.66 10.71
CA VAL A 6 -1.56 -20.19 11.32
C VAL A 6 -0.57 -19.78 10.24
N SER A 7 -0.05 -18.56 10.32
CA SER A 7 1.10 -18.12 9.52
C SER A 7 1.93 -17.09 10.25
N GLY A 8 3.26 -17.10 10.09
CA GLY A 8 4.17 -16.22 10.85
C GLY A 8 4.11 -16.37 12.38
N GLY A 9 3.56 -17.46 12.90
CA GLY A 9 3.28 -17.65 14.33
C GLY A 9 2.02 -16.94 14.85
N LYS A 10 1.22 -16.33 13.96
CA LYS A 10 -0.06 -15.66 14.27
C LYS A 10 -1.22 -16.45 13.69
N GLN A 11 -2.40 -16.27 14.27
CA GLN A 11 -3.65 -16.86 13.79
C GLN A 11 -4.45 -15.81 13.00
N TYR A 12 -4.97 -16.19 11.84
CA TYR A 12 -5.79 -15.35 10.98
C TYR A 12 -7.13 -16.04 10.70
N ARG A 13 -8.24 -15.32 10.90
CA ARG A 13 -9.54 -15.74 10.39
C ARG A 13 -9.60 -15.41 8.89
N VAL A 14 -10.03 -16.37 8.08
CA VAL A 14 -10.10 -16.25 6.62
C VAL A 14 -11.40 -16.82 6.07
N ALA A 15 -11.94 -16.19 5.05
CA ALA A 15 -12.98 -16.67 4.15
C ALA A 15 -12.46 -16.67 2.69
N PRO A 16 -13.03 -17.46 1.77
CA PRO A 16 -12.66 -17.38 0.36
C PRO A 16 -12.95 -15.96 -0.19
N GLY A 17 -12.00 -15.41 -0.95
CA GLY A 17 -12.01 -14.02 -1.43
C GLY A 17 -11.35 -12.98 -0.50
N ASP A 18 -11.05 -13.33 0.76
CA ASP A 18 -10.42 -12.39 1.70
C ASP A 18 -9.01 -11.98 1.27
N ARG A 19 -8.64 -10.73 1.58
CA ARG A 19 -7.29 -10.19 1.41
C ARG A 19 -6.62 -9.94 2.74
N ILE A 20 -5.70 -10.82 3.13
CA ILE A 20 -5.00 -10.75 4.42
C ILE A 20 -3.57 -10.20 4.29
N LEU A 21 -3.08 -9.65 5.40
CA LEU A 21 -1.69 -9.24 5.58
C LEU A 21 -0.99 -10.19 6.55
N VAL A 22 0.04 -10.86 6.03
CA VAL A 22 0.84 -11.83 6.77
C VAL A 22 2.28 -11.33 6.83
N ASP A 23 3.07 -11.86 7.76
CA ASP A 23 4.52 -11.63 7.81
C ASP A 23 5.20 -12.09 6.50
N ARG A 24 6.48 -11.73 6.31
CA ARG A 24 7.16 -11.98 5.04
C ARG A 24 7.30 -13.47 4.74
N LEU A 25 6.88 -13.86 3.54
CA LEU A 25 7.04 -15.20 2.98
C LEU A 25 8.04 -15.17 1.82
N THR A 26 8.65 -16.31 1.53
CA THR A 26 9.67 -16.52 0.48
C THR A 26 9.09 -16.83 -0.91
N ALA A 27 7.78 -17.00 -1.02
CA ALA A 27 7.08 -17.20 -2.30
C ALA A 27 7.05 -15.92 -3.16
N GLU A 28 7.04 -16.08 -4.48
CA GLU A 28 7.06 -14.97 -5.44
C GLU A 28 5.68 -14.30 -5.64
N PRO A 29 5.62 -13.00 -5.98
CA PRO A 29 4.35 -12.34 -6.29
C PRO A 29 3.70 -12.96 -7.52
N GLY A 30 2.44 -13.38 -7.38
CA GLY A 30 1.67 -14.09 -8.39
C GLY A 30 1.58 -15.60 -8.19
N SER A 31 2.42 -16.22 -7.36
CA SER A 31 2.35 -17.66 -7.10
C SER A 31 1.13 -18.04 -6.25
N SER A 32 0.69 -19.28 -6.37
CA SER A 32 -0.14 -19.93 -5.35
C SER A 32 0.73 -20.39 -4.17
N LEU A 33 0.10 -20.55 -3.01
CA LEU A 33 0.68 -21.06 -1.77
C LEU A 33 -0.41 -21.79 -0.97
N THR A 34 -0.13 -23.01 -0.53
CA THR A 34 -0.99 -23.76 0.41
C THR A 34 -0.62 -23.44 1.86
N LEU A 35 -1.64 -23.18 2.68
CA LEU A 35 -1.52 -22.93 4.12
C LEU A 35 -2.08 -24.12 4.91
N GLY A 36 -1.34 -25.22 4.97
CA GLY A 36 -1.79 -26.49 5.58
C GLY A 36 -1.87 -26.54 7.12
N ARG A 37 -1.77 -25.41 7.82
CA ARG A 37 -1.91 -25.35 9.29
C ARG A 37 -3.21 -24.66 9.69
N VAL A 38 -4.30 -25.41 9.57
CA VAL A 38 -5.68 -24.98 9.90
C VAL A 38 -6.06 -25.47 11.31
N LEU A 39 -6.50 -24.55 12.17
CA LEU A 39 -6.89 -24.86 13.56
C LEU A 39 -8.40 -25.08 13.72
N LEU A 40 -9.19 -24.36 12.91
CA LEU A 40 -10.65 -24.38 12.95
C LEU A 40 -11.16 -24.21 11.53
N PHE A 41 -12.20 -24.95 11.19
CA PHE A 41 -12.91 -24.85 9.92
C PHE A 41 -14.41 -24.82 10.18
N ASN A 42 -15.12 -23.90 9.52
CA ASN A 42 -16.55 -23.67 9.70
C ASN A 42 -17.23 -23.59 8.33
N ASP A 43 -17.96 -24.66 8.01
CA ASP A 43 -18.74 -24.84 6.77
C ASP A 43 -20.04 -24.01 6.75
N GLY A 44 -20.36 -23.31 7.85
CA GLY A 44 -21.64 -22.62 8.07
C GLY A 44 -22.74 -23.52 8.65
N LYS A 45 -22.56 -24.85 8.62
CA LYS A 45 -23.44 -25.84 9.26
C LYS A 45 -22.75 -26.58 10.41
N GLU A 46 -21.49 -26.96 10.20
CA GLU A 46 -20.66 -27.68 11.16
C GLU A 46 -19.39 -26.86 11.45
N ILE A 47 -18.88 -26.97 12.68
CA ILE A 47 -17.62 -26.38 13.11
C ILE A 47 -16.68 -27.51 13.49
N LYS A 48 -15.65 -27.73 12.68
CA LYS A 48 -14.56 -28.66 12.97
C LYS A 48 -13.46 -27.91 13.72
N VAL A 49 -13.04 -28.42 14.87
CA VAL A 49 -12.00 -27.85 15.72
C VAL A 49 -10.85 -28.85 15.81
N GLY A 50 -9.64 -28.41 15.47
CA GLY A 50 -8.44 -29.25 15.45
C GLY A 50 -7.83 -29.46 16.84
N ALA A 51 -7.10 -30.57 16.97
CA ALA A 51 -6.43 -30.95 18.21
C ALA A 51 -5.06 -31.59 17.90
N PRO A 52 -4.01 -30.81 17.52
CA PRO A 52 -3.92 -29.34 17.50
C PRO A 52 -4.10 -28.69 16.12
N VAL A 53 -4.26 -29.47 15.05
CA VAL A 53 -4.49 -29.05 13.66
C VAL A 53 -5.61 -29.94 13.11
N ILE A 54 -6.30 -29.53 12.04
CA ILE A 54 -7.24 -30.38 11.32
C ILE A 54 -6.53 -30.98 10.11
N ASP A 55 -6.35 -32.29 10.09
CA ASP A 55 -5.74 -32.99 8.96
C ASP A 55 -6.68 -33.02 7.75
N GLY A 56 -6.12 -32.91 6.54
CA GLY A 56 -6.87 -32.97 5.28
C GLY A 56 -7.64 -31.71 4.90
N ILE A 57 -7.48 -30.58 5.63
CA ILE A 57 -8.03 -29.28 5.25
C ILE A 57 -6.90 -28.31 4.93
N ASP A 58 -6.72 -28.02 3.65
CA ASP A 58 -5.82 -26.99 3.16
C ASP A 58 -6.56 -25.69 2.80
N VAL A 59 -5.83 -24.58 2.87
CA VAL A 59 -6.29 -23.27 2.40
C VAL A 59 -5.35 -22.77 1.32
N GLU A 60 -5.85 -22.60 0.10
CA GLU A 60 -5.06 -22.07 -1.00
C GLU A 60 -5.14 -20.55 -1.05
N ALA A 61 -3.99 -19.91 -1.12
CA ALA A 61 -3.86 -18.46 -1.24
C ALA A 61 -2.99 -18.09 -2.45
N LYS A 62 -3.31 -16.97 -3.10
CA LYS A 62 -2.45 -16.33 -4.09
C LYS A 62 -1.66 -15.21 -3.46
N VAL A 63 -0.35 -15.17 -3.70
CA VAL A 63 0.50 -14.03 -3.34
C VAL A 63 0.17 -12.87 -4.28
N LEU A 64 -0.35 -11.76 -3.75
CA LEU A 64 -0.61 -10.56 -4.56
C LEU A 64 0.66 -9.73 -4.73
N ALA A 65 1.29 -9.37 -3.61
CA ALA A 65 2.49 -8.54 -3.58
C ALA A 65 3.16 -8.61 -2.20
N HIS A 66 4.47 -8.34 -2.15
CA HIS A 66 5.13 -7.97 -0.91
C HIS A 66 5.12 -6.45 -0.75
N ARG A 67 4.82 -5.97 0.46
CA ARG A 67 4.79 -4.54 0.78
C ARG A 67 5.38 -4.28 2.15
N LYS A 68 5.98 -3.11 2.33
CA LYS A 68 6.39 -2.64 3.65
C LYS A 68 5.19 -2.10 4.39
N GLY A 69 5.05 -2.47 5.66
CA GLY A 69 4.03 -1.93 6.55
C GLY A 69 4.22 -0.42 6.85
N PRO A 70 3.31 0.17 7.63
CA PRO A 70 3.45 1.55 8.10
C PRO A 70 4.79 1.72 8.86
N ARG A 71 5.34 2.93 8.84
CA ARG A 71 6.55 3.23 9.61
C ARG A 71 6.14 3.35 11.07
N ILE A 72 6.72 2.52 11.92
CA ILE A 72 6.57 2.61 13.37
C ILE A 72 7.79 3.36 13.89
N GLU A 73 7.56 4.51 14.53
CA GLU A 73 8.63 5.29 15.15
C GLU A 73 8.85 4.84 16.59
N SER A 74 10.10 4.51 16.93
CA SER A 74 10.55 4.16 18.27
C SER A 74 11.45 5.27 18.79
N ILE A 75 11.02 5.89 19.91
CA ILE A 75 11.74 6.98 20.55
C ILE A 75 12.19 6.50 21.94
N ARG A 76 13.50 6.31 22.11
CA ARG A 76 14.10 6.08 23.43
C ARG A 76 14.57 7.42 23.98
N TYR A 77 13.80 7.98 24.91
CA TYR A 77 14.15 9.19 25.65
C TYR A 77 14.41 8.88 27.13
N LYS A 78 15.44 9.48 27.73
CA LYS A 78 15.63 9.52 29.19
C LYS A 78 15.98 10.94 29.63
N SER A 79 15.11 11.53 30.46
CA SER A 79 15.32 12.89 31.01
C SER A 79 16.62 12.99 31.80
N LYS A 80 17.29 14.15 31.73
CA LYS A 80 18.57 14.48 32.40
C LYS A 80 19.75 13.51 32.16
N LYS A 81 19.62 12.51 31.26
CA LYS A 81 20.68 11.54 30.93
C LYS A 81 21.25 11.69 29.50
N ARG A 82 20.90 12.78 28.79
CA ARG A 82 21.28 13.04 27.38
C ARG A 82 20.94 11.88 26.42
N VAL A 83 19.96 11.04 26.75
CA VAL A 83 19.49 9.96 25.85
C VAL A 83 18.26 10.44 25.10
N ARG A 84 18.40 10.68 23.79
CA ARG A 84 17.30 10.87 22.84
C ARG A 84 17.65 10.15 21.54
N VAL A 85 17.20 8.90 21.40
CA VAL A 85 17.42 8.09 20.20
C VAL A 85 16.08 7.95 19.48
N HIS A 86 16.02 8.42 18.24
CA HIS A 86 14.88 8.24 17.33
C HIS A 86 15.28 7.23 16.24
N ARG A 87 14.45 6.20 16.05
CA ARG A 87 14.62 5.16 15.04
C ARG A 87 13.24 4.79 14.49
N GLY A 88 13.12 4.56 13.19
CA GLY A 88 11.87 4.11 12.58
C GLY A 88 12.07 2.75 11.92
N GLY A 89 11.20 1.80 12.25
CA GLY A 89 11.13 0.48 11.60
C GLY A 89 9.95 0.39 10.63
N ARG A 90 9.99 -0.58 9.72
CA ARG A 90 8.85 -1.06 8.94
C ARG A 90 8.91 -2.58 8.92
N ALA A 91 7.77 -3.24 9.15
CA ALA A 91 7.68 -4.68 8.92
C ALA A 91 7.64 -4.96 7.41
N ASP A 92 8.30 -6.02 6.96
CA ASP A 92 8.09 -6.57 5.61
C ASP A 92 6.92 -7.55 5.67
N LEU A 93 5.90 -7.31 4.85
CA LEU A 93 4.63 -8.04 4.85
C LEU A 93 4.33 -8.62 3.47
N THR A 94 3.55 -9.69 3.45
CA THR A 94 2.99 -10.30 2.24
C THR A 94 1.49 -10.07 2.22
N ALA A 95 0.96 -9.57 1.11
CA ALA A 95 -0.47 -9.52 0.84
C ALA A 95 -0.89 -10.82 0.15
N LEU A 96 -1.82 -11.55 0.75
CA LEU A 96 -2.40 -12.78 0.19
C LEU A 96 -3.87 -12.55 -0.15
N GLU A 97 -4.35 -13.20 -1.21
CA GLU A 97 -5.77 -13.34 -1.56
C GLU A 97 -6.15 -14.82 -1.38
N ILE A 98 -7.16 -15.11 -0.56
CA ILE A 98 -7.59 -16.49 -0.30
C ILE A 98 -8.47 -16.98 -1.46
N LEU A 99 -8.11 -18.11 -2.08
CA LEU A 99 -8.82 -18.68 -3.22
C LEU A 99 -9.87 -19.71 -2.77
N THR A 100 -9.41 -20.73 -2.05
CA THR A 100 -10.20 -21.89 -1.65
C THR A 100 -9.95 -22.20 -0.17
N VAL A 101 -10.95 -22.77 0.51
CA VAL A 101 -10.85 -23.20 1.91
C VAL A 101 -11.48 -24.58 2.02
N GLY A 102 -10.67 -25.63 2.20
CA GLY A 102 -11.17 -27.00 2.25
C GLY A 102 -11.77 -27.51 0.93
N GLY A 103 -11.19 -27.12 -0.21
CA GLY A 103 -11.64 -27.55 -1.55
C GLY A 103 -12.88 -26.84 -2.10
N ILE A 104 -13.53 -25.99 -1.30
CA ILE A 104 -14.65 -25.14 -1.74
C ILE A 104 -14.13 -23.70 -1.87
N GLY A 105 -14.34 -23.08 -3.03
CA GLY A 105 -13.82 -21.75 -3.36
C GLY A 105 -14.64 -21.04 -4.42
N VAL A 106 -14.29 -19.79 -4.69
CA VAL A 106 -14.96 -18.98 -5.71
C VAL A 106 -14.48 -19.44 -7.09
N GLU A 107 -15.38 -19.99 -7.90
CA GLU A 107 -15.13 -20.23 -9.32
C GLU A 107 -14.75 -18.91 -9.99
N LYS A 108 -13.49 -18.79 -10.42
CA LYS A 108 -13.05 -17.64 -11.22
C LYS A 108 -13.38 -17.91 -12.67
N GLU A 109 -14.39 -17.21 -13.17
CA GLU A 109 -14.62 -17.03 -14.60
C GLU A 109 -13.32 -16.64 -15.30
N THR A 110 -13.01 -17.32 -16.40
CA THR A 110 -11.80 -17.11 -17.19
C THR A 110 -11.93 -15.82 -18.02
N ALA A 111 -11.42 -14.71 -17.47
CA ALA A 111 -11.19 -13.49 -18.25
C ALA A 111 -9.92 -13.62 -19.10
N THR A 112 -10.06 -14.20 -20.29
CA THR A 112 -8.97 -14.35 -21.28
C THR A 112 -9.06 -13.26 -22.34
N GLU A 113 -7.95 -12.54 -22.55
CA GLU A 113 -7.69 -11.61 -23.67
C GLU A 113 -8.58 -10.34 -23.74
N THR A 114 -8.00 -9.14 -23.89
CA THR A 114 -7.11 -8.78 -25.01
C THR A 114 -5.87 -7.99 -24.58
N LYS A 115 -4.72 -8.39 -25.14
CA LYS A 115 -3.65 -7.43 -25.46
C LYS A 115 -4.09 -6.65 -26.70
N THR A 116 -3.99 -5.34 -26.66
CA THR A 116 -3.73 -4.56 -27.87
C THR A 116 -2.65 -3.54 -27.58
N GLU A 117 -1.54 -3.62 -28.30
CA GLU A 117 -0.45 -2.66 -28.20
C GLU A 117 -0.86 -1.31 -28.80
N ALA A 118 -0.49 -0.22 -28.13
CA ALA A 118 -0.38 1.10 -28.74
C ALA A 118 0.82 1.85 -28.14
N LYS A 119 2.00 1.70 -28.77
CA LYS A 119 3.15 2.60 -28.52
C LYS A 119 2.91 3.98 -29.17
N PRO A 120 3.61 5.04 -28.72
CA PRO A 120 3.01 6.38 -28.65
C PRO A 120 3.22 7.24 -29.91
N ARG A 121 2.24 8.10 -30.21
CA ARG A 121 2.41 9.22 -31.14
C ARG A 121 2.95 10.47 -30.42
N SER A 122 4.26 10.64 -30.56
CA SER A 122 4.98 11.91 -30.81
C SER A 122 4.43 13.23 -30.22
N ARG A 123 5.30 13.87 -29.41
CA ARG A 123 5.32 15.34 -29.22
C ARG A 123 5.24 16.08 -30.57
N ALA A 124 4.37 17.08 -30.65
CA ALA A 124 4.58 18.27 -31.48
C ALA A 124 4.64 19.51 -30.56
N LYS A 125 5.41 20.53 -30.95
CA LYS A 125 5.77 21.69 -30.10
C LYS A 125 5.72 22.98 -30.94
N ALA A 126 5.34 24.09 -30.31
CA ALA A 126 5.21 25.47 -30.84
C ALA A 126 3.98 25.69 -31.77
N ALA A 127 3.02 26.60 -31.53
CA ALA A 127 3.01 28.03 -31.10
C ALA A 127 3.09 29.03 -32.28
N PRO A 128 2.66 30.30 -32.16
CA PRO A 128 1.53 30.87 -31.39
C PRO A 128 0.64 31.83 -32.24
N LYS A 129 -0.54 32.22 -31.74
CA LYS A 129 -1.19 33.50 -32.12
C LYS A 129 -1.74 34.21 -30.86
N LYS A 130 -1.79 35.54 -30.94
CA LYS A 130 -1.98 36.48 -29.82
C LYS A 130 -3.13 37.45 -30.16
N ALA A 131 -3.88 37.86 -29.14
CA ALA A 131 -4.91 38.92 -29.16
C ALA A 131 -6.20 38.56 -29.93
N GLU A 132 -7.40 39.05 -29.58
CA GLU A 132 -7.78 40.12 -28.64
C GLU A 132 -8.90 39.70 -27.66
N VAL A 133 -9.06 40.47 -26.58
CA VAL A 133 -10.16 40.36 -25.59
C VAL A 133 -11.06 41.58 -25.75
N LYS A 134 -12.37 41.41 -25.63
CA LYS A 134 -13.28 42.53 -25.33
C LYS A 134 -14.33 42.10 -24.31
N ALA A 135 -14.37 42.81 -23.19
CA ALA A 135 -15.39 42.73 -22.16
C ALA A 135 -15.70 44.16 -21.71
N GLU A 136 -16.99 44.50 -21.60
CA GLU A 136 -17.47 45.70 -20.91
C GLU A 136 -17.70 45.31 -19.43
N VAL A 137 -17.05 45.97 -18.46
CA VAL A 137 -17.49 47.21 -17.76
C VAL A 137 -18.78 46.95 -16.96
N ALA A 138 -18.85 47.13 -15.63
CA ALA A 138 -18.26 48.21 -14.84
C ALA A 138 -17.67 47.79 -13.46
N PRO A 139 -16.71 48.55 -12.90
CA PRO A 139 -16.25 48.48 -11.51
C PRO A 139 -16.83 49.60 -10.62
N ALA A 140 -16.64 49.49 -9.30
CA ALA A 140 -16.80 50.59 -8.36
C ALA A 140 -15.68 50.56 -7.28
N GLU A 141 -15.39 51.75 -6.74
CA GLU A 141 -14.48 52.06 -5.62
C GLU A 141 -12.96 52.11 -5.90
N ASP A 142 -12.51 53.33 -6.24
CA ASP A 142 -11.14 53.82 -6.03
C ASP A 142 -10.93 54.28 -4.57
N THR A 143 -9.81 53.90 -3.94
CA THR A 143 -8.91 54.85 -3.25
C THR A 143 -7.56 54.19 -2.96
N VAL A 144 -6.50 55.00 -2.89
CA VAL A 144 -5.14 54.61 -3.32
C VAL A 144 -4.06 55.12 -2.35
N GLN A 145 -2.88 54.44 -2.36
CA GLN A 145 -1.56 54.86 -1.81
C GLN A 145 -1.36 54.77 -0.28
N GLU A 146 -0.17 54.47 0.29
CA GLU A 146 1.21 54.22 -0.21
C GLU A 146 1.84 53.01 0.54
N VAL A 147 2.54 52.03 -0.05
CA VAL A 147 3.90 51.98 -0.67
C VAL A 147 5.07 51.68 0.31
N LYS A 148 6.02 50.86 -0.19
CA LYS A 148 7.27 50.29 0.42
C LYS A 148 7.04 49.14 1.43
N GLU A 149 7.84 48.05 1.50
CA GLU A 149 8.63 47.32 0.48
C GLU A 149 8.99 45.87 0.95
N ALA A 150 9.63 45.02 0.13
CA ALA A 150 10.10 43.68 0.51
C ALA A 150 11.36 43.19 -0.26
N PRO A 151 12.44 42.75 0.43
CA PRO A 151 13.59 42.12 -0.24
C PRO A 151 13.42 40.59 -0.41
N LYS A 152 13.56 40.10 -1.64
CA LYS A 152 13.57 38.66 -1.98
C LYS A 152 14.96 38.03 -1.80
N ARG A 153 14.96 36.79 -1.29
CA ARG A 153 15.87 35.65 -1.57
C ARG A 153 17.35 35.97 -1.89
N THR A 154 18.27 35.40 -1.09
CA THR A 154 19.41 34.68 -1.66
C THR A 154 19.54 33.29 -1.03
N ALA A 155 19.83 32.29 -1.85
CA ALA A 155 20.21 30.96 -1.39
C ALA A 155 21.74 30.88 -1.36
N ARG A 156 22.33 30.20 -0.36
CA ARG A 156 23.77 29.92 -0.36
C ARG A 156 24.06 28.45 -0.08
N ARG A 157 24.68 27.81 -1.06
CA ARG A 157 25.22 26.44 -1.02
C ARG A 157 26.70 26.50 -0.59
N SER A 158 27.11 25.56 0.27
CA SER A 158 28.45 24.93 0.32
C SER A 158 29.75 25.75 0.11
N LYS A 159 30.55 25.86 1.18
CA LYS A 159 32.03 25.66 1.29
C LYS A 159 32.28 25.25 2.76
N LYS A 160 32.99 24.18 3.14
CA LYS A 160 34.30 23.60 2.78
C LYS A 160 35.49 24.24 3.54
N GLU A 161 35.93 23.49 4.57
CA GLU A 161 37.28 23.35 5.17
C GLU A 161 38.02 24.56 5.79
N THR A 162 39.03 24.20 6.61
CA THR A 162 39.85 24.99 7.55
C THR A 162 39.08 25.60 8.73
N GLU A 163 39.56 25.54 9.97
CA GLU A 163 40.90 25.19 10.50
C GLU A 163 40.81 24.09 11.59
#